data_AF-A0A0D2IHM6-F1
#
_entry.id   AF-A0A0D2IHM6-F1
#
_cell.length_a   1.000
_cell.length_b   1.000
_cell.length_c   1.000
_cell.angle_alpha   90.00
_cell.angle_beta   90.00
_cell.angle_gamma   90.00
#
_symmetry.space_group_name_H-M   'P 1'
#
loop_
_entity.id
_entity.type
_entity.pdbx_description
1 polymer ?
#
loop_
_entity_poly.entity_id
_entity_poly.type
_entity_poly.pdbx_seq_one_letter_code
_entity_poly.pdbx_strand_id
1 'polypeptide(L)'
;MALISSEIPISQLRFYISTALRHGATASEIQYLINQSSAFYGVPRALTAQHRVAEVLAHFLKRSPYTEERVQVNDHSTIVQDSNPESNAVPIILIHAIGLDRRMWNAVFTQLTSQDQSIRIVSYDLRGHGAASSAPPTQSLAHLASDLRDLLNKLDILRADIYGQSYGGAVAQYFGLNYPHYTRSLGLVTTAGELGSRMAGYEWS
;
A
#
# COMPACT_ATOMS: atom_id res chain seq x y z
N MET A 1 42.60 21.89 -15.87
CA MET A 1 41.13 21.86 -16.08
C MET A 1 40.60 20.68 -15.26
N ALA A 2 40.18 20.93 -14.03
CA ALA A 2 39.78 19.87 -13.10
C ALA A 2 38.47 19.24 -13.59
N LEU A 3 38.51 17.94 -13.86
CA LEU A 3 37.30 17.13 -14.07
C LEU A 3 36.55 17.10 -12.73
N ILE A 4 35.50 17.92 -12.63
CA ILE A 4 34.51 17.78 -11.56
C ILE A 4 33.93 16.38 -11.75
N SER A 5 34.20 15.47 -10.80
CA SER A 5 33.55 14.16 -10.75
C SER A 5 32.04 14.42 -10.70
N SER A 6 31.35 14.13 -11.80
CA SER A 6 29.90 14.31 -11.96
C SER A 6 29.10 13.15 -11.35
N GLU A 7 29.68 12.46 -10.36
CA GLU A 7 28.95 11.47 -9.59
C GLU A 7 28.04 12.20 -8.60
N ILE A 8 26.73 11.93 -8.66
CA ILE A 8 25.80 12.35 -7.61
C ILE A 8 26.31 11.78 -6.29
N PRO A 9 26.65 12.62 -5.29
CA PRO A 9 27.11 12.12 -4.00
C PRO A 9 26.08 11.17 -3.40
N ILE A 10 26.53 10.08 -2.77
CA ILE A 10 25.63 9.09 -2.16
C ILE A 10 24.66 9.71 -1.14
N SER A 11 25.05 10.82 -0.52
CA SER A 11 24.21 11.63 0.37
C SER A 11 23.02 12.27 -0.36
N GLN A 12 23.24 12.78 -1.57
CA GLN A 12 22.20 13.40 -2.39
C GLN A 12 21.25 12.33 -2.96
N LEU A 13 21.79 11.19 -3.40
CA LEU A 13 20.96 10.05 -3.82
C LEU A 13 20.08 9.53 -2.68
N ARG A 14 20.62 9.41 -1.45
CA ARG A 14 19.86 9.08 -0.24
C ARG A 14 18.75 10.08 0.03
N PHE A 15 19.03 11.37 -0.09
CA PHE A 15 18.03 12.42 0.09
C PHE A 15 16.87 12.25 -0.91
N TYR A 16 17.16 12.15 -2.21
CA TYR A 16 16.12 12.01 -3.24
C TYR A 16 15.29 10.74 -3.08
N ILE A 17 15.92 9.58 -2.87
CA ILE A 17 15.20 8.32 -2.65
C ILE A 17 14.34 8.40 -1.39
N SER A 18 14.86 8.94 -0.28
CA SER A 18 14.08 9.08 0.95
C SER A 18 12.86 9.98 0.77
N THR A 19 13.00 11.06 0.01
CA THR A 19 11.91 11.99 -0.28
C THR A 19 10.88 11.33 -1.21
N ALA A 20 11.32 10.65 -2.26
CA ALA A 20 10.42 9.92 -3.15
C ALA A 20 9.60 8.87 -2.38
N LEU A 21 10.24 8.05 -1.53
CA LEU A 21 9.57 7.06 -0.69
C LEU A 21 8.56 7.71 0.28
N ARG A 22 8.94 8.80 0.95
CA ARG A 22 8.05 9.54 1.85
C ARG A 22 6.81 10.10 1.15
N HIS A 23 6.93 10.43 -0.14
CA HIS A 23 5.84 10.97 -0.95
C HIS A 23 5.16 9.92 -1.83
N GLY A 24 5.32 8.63 -1.50
CA GLY A 24 4.51 7.55 -2.06
C GLY A 24 5.13 6.82 -3.25
N ALA A 25 6.33 7.18 -3.71
CA ALA A 25 7.03 6.31 -4.65
C ALA A 25 7.40 4.99 -3.97
N THR A 26 7.24 3.88 -4.68
CA THR A 26 7.65 2.55 -4.22
C THR A 26 9.09 2.27 -4.65
N ALA A 27 9.76 1.34 -3.95
CA ALA A 27 11.08 0.88 -4.37
C ALA A 27 11.06 0.32 -5.80
N SER A 28 9.97 -0.37 -6.18
CA SER A 28 9.77 -0.90 -7.53
C SER A 28 9.61 0.20 -8.58
N GLU A 29 8.85 1.26 -8.31
CA GLU A 29 8.73 2.41 -9.21
C GLU A 29 10.07 3.13 -9.39
N ILE A 30 10.81 3.35 -8.30
CA ILE A 30 12.15 3.96 -8.36
C ILE A 30 13.09 3.09 -9.19
N GLN A 31 13.11 1.78 -8.94
CA GLN A 31 13.95 0.85 -9.69
C GLN A 31 13.55 0.79 -11.17
N TYR A 32 12.25 0.82 -11.46
CA TYR A 32 11.71 0.84 -12.82
C TYR A 32 12.17 2.09 -13.58
N LEU A 33 12.05 3.29 -12.99
CA LEU A 33 12.49 4.54 -13.63
C LEU A 33 13.99 4.53 -13.93
N ILE A 34 14.81 4.04 -12.99
CA ILE A 34 16.25 3.90 -13.22
C ILE A 34 16.53 2.90 -14.33
N ASN A 35 15.80 1.77 -14.37
CA ASN A 35 15.91 0.79 -15.45
C ASN A 35 15.53 1.38 -16.81
N GLN A 36 14.46 2.17 -16.91
CA GLN A 36 14.05 2.82 -18.16
C GLN A 36 15.07 3.86 -18.63
N SER A 37 15.70 4.56 -17.68
CA SER A 37 16.73 5.56 -17.96
C SER A 37 18.04 4.94 -18.50
N SER A 38 18.26 3.63 -18.30
CA SER A 38 19.47 2.92 -18.72
C SER A 38 19.76 3.02 -20.23
N ALA A 39 18.70 3.13 -21.05
CA ALA A 39 18.78 3.26 -22.49
C ALA A 39 19.52 4.55 -22.95
N PHE A 40 19.61 5.57 -22.10
CA PHE A 40 20.13 6.89 -22.48
C PHE A 40 21.57 7.16 -22.03
N TYR A 41 22.16 6.34 -21.14
CA TYR A 41 23.47 6.62 -20.53
C TYR A 41 24.53 5.53 -20.74
N GLY A 42 24.19 4.47 -21.47
CA GLY A 42 25.07 3.33 -21.79
C GLY A 42 25.15 2.29 -20.66
N VAL A 43 25.39 1.03 -21.05
CA VAL A 43 25.29 -0.14 -20.16
C VAL A 43 26.14 -0.02 -18.88
N PRO A 44 27.43 0.38 -18.91
CA PRO A 44 28.25 0.42 -17.70
C PRO A 44 27.76 1.44 -16.66
N ARG A 45 27.33 2.63 -17.10
CA ARG A 45 26.81 3.67 -16.20
C ARG A 45 25.45 3.30 -15.65
N ALA A 46 24.60 2.68 -16.47
CA ALA A 46 23.31 2.17 -16.04
C ALA A 46 23.44 1.12 -14.94
N LEU A 47 24.35 0.14 -15.09
CA LEU A 47 24.59 -0.89 -14.07
C LEU A 47 25.09 -0.29 -12.75
N THR A 48 26.02 0.67 -12.82
CA THR A 48 26.49 1.38 -11.62
C THR A 48 25.35 2.15 -10.94
N ALA A 49 24.53 2.86 -11.70
CA ALA A 49 23.37 3.58 -11.16
C ALA A 49 22.36 2.62 -10.50
N GLN A 50 22.06 1.49 -11.16
CA GLN A 50 21.20 0.44 -10.62
C GLN A 50 21.74 -0.12 -9.30
N HIS A 51 23.03 -0.47 -9.23
CA HIS A 51 23.64 -0.98 -8.00
C HIS A 51 23.60 0.05 -6.85
N ARG A 52 23.90 1.32 -7.13
CA ARG A 52 23.87 2.38 -6.11
C ARG A 52 22.46 2.66 -5.61
N VAL A 53 21.48 2.69 -6.50
CA VAL A 53 20.07 2.85 -6.14
C VAL A 53 19.60 1.65 -5.31
N ALA A 54 19.93 0.43 -5.72
CA ALA A 54 19.59 -0.79 -4.98
C ALA A 54 20.23 -0.79 -3.57
N GLU A 55 21.48 -0.35 -3.43
CA GLU A 55 22.16 -0.22 -2.13
C GLU A 55 21.41 0.75 -1.19
N VAL A 56 21.01 1.91 -1.72
CA VAL A 56 20.27 2.92 -0.96
C VAL A 56 18.84 2.45 -0.66
N LEU A 57 18.15 1.83 -1.61
CA LEU A 57 16.82 1.26 -1.40
C LEU A 57 16.86 0.15 -0.35
N ALA A 58 17.83 -0.76 -0.41
CA ALA A 58 17.99 -1.82 0.59
C ALA A 58 18.17 -1.26 2.01
N HIS A 59 18.87 -0.13 2.15
CA HIS A 59 19.00 0.57 3.43
C HIS A 59 17.66 1.06 3.98
N PHE A 60 16.79 1.59 3.13
CA PHE A 60 15.46 2.06 3.53
C PHE A 60 14.47 0.90 3.72
N LEU A 61 14.49 -0.10 2.84
CA LEU A 61 13.62 -1.27 2.92
C LEU A 61 13.86 -2.09 4.18
N LYS A 62 15.13 -2.26 4.62
CA LYS A 62 15.45 -2.88 5.92
C LYS A 62 14.87 -2.13 7.13
N ARG A 63 14.47 -0.88 6.95
CA ARG A 63 13.90 0.00 7.97
C ARG A 63 12.45 0.36 7.68
N SER A 64 11.86 -0.25 6.65
CA SER A 64 10.45 -0.05 6.34
C SER A 64 9.63 -0.63 7.50
N PRO A 65 8.59 0.08 7.96
CA PRO A 65 7.69 -0.45 9.00
C PRO A 65 6.78 -1.56 8.48
N TYR A 66 6.89 -1.96 7.21
CA TYR A 66 6.12 -3.01 6.56
C TYR A 66 6.87 -3.65 5.38
N THR A 67 6.46 -4.85 5.01
CA THR A 67 6.75 -5.50 3.73
C THR A 67 5.64 -5.22 2.71
N GLU A 68 5.94 -5.37 1.42
CA GLU A 68 4.94 -5.33 0.36
C GLU A 68 4.90 -6.65 -0.39
N GLU A 69 3.70 -7.19 -0.58
CA GLU A 69 3.47 -8.41 -1.35
C GLU A 69 2.29 -8.26 -2.30
N ARG A 70 2.37 -8.89 -3.46
CA ARG A 70 1.24 -9.00 -4.38
C ARG A 70 0.40 -10.21 -4.04
N VAL A 71 -0.87 -9.97 -3.75
CA VAL A 71 -1.81 -11.01 -3.36
C VAL A 71 -2.95 -11.06 -4.39
N GLN A 72 -3.29 -12.28 -4.81
CA GLN A 72 -4.46 -12.52 -5.65
C GLN A 72 -5.72 -12.53 -4.78
N VAL A 73 -6.69 -11.69 -5.12
CA VAL A 73 -7.97 -11.52 -4.43
C VAL A 73 -9.12 -11.64 -5.43
N ASN A 74 -9.98 -12.63 -5.25
CA ASN A 74 -11.03 -12.98 -6.20
C ASN A 74 -10.50 -13.00 -7.66
N ASP A 75 -10.90 -12.02 -8.47
CA ASP A 75 -10.65 -11.89 -9.91
C ASP A 75 -9.51 -10.92 -10.29
N HIS A 76 -8.78 -10.37 -9.32
CA HIS A 76 -7.67 -9.43 -9.58
C HIS A 76 -6.53 -9.57 -8.56
N SER A 77 -5.42 -8.89 -8.80
CA SER A 77 -4.32 -8.80 -7.83
C SER A 77 -4.29 -7.43 -7.18
N THR A 78 -3.97 -7.38 -5.89
CA THR A 78 -3.69 -6.15 -5.15
C THR A 78 -2.27 -6.20 -4.54
N ILE A 79 -1.78 -5.06 -4.05
CA ILE A 79 -0.60 -5.04 -3.18
C ILE A 79 -1.05 -4.89 -1.74
N VAL A 80 -0.49 -5.72 -0.87
CA VAL A 80 -0.65 -5.69 0.58
C VAL A 80 0.61 -5.11 1.19
N GLN A 81 0.44 -4.13 2.09
CA GLN A 81 1.44 -3.72 3.06
C GLN A 81 1.15 -4.43 4.38
N ASP A 82 2.13 -5.12 4.94
CA ASP A 82 1.99 -5.83 6.23
C ASP A 82 3.17 -5.51 7.14
N SER A 83 2.89 -5.07 8.37
CA SER A 83 3.94 -4.68 9.31
C SER A 83 4.73 -5.87 9.85
N ASN A 84 4.09 -7.03 9.99
CA ASN A 84 4.73 -8.23 10.51
C ASN A 84 3.88 -9.48 10.22
N PRO A 85 4.01 -10.10 9.02
CA PRO A 85 3.20 -11.25 8.60
C PRO A 85 3.27 -12.46 9.54
N GLU A 86 4.42 -12.68 10.16
CA GLU A 86 4.71 -13.81 11.05
C GLU A 86 4.18 -13.59 12.48
N SER A 87 3.64 -12.41 12.78
CA SER A 87 3.18 -12.07 14.11
C SER A 87 1.80 -12.65 14.41
N ASN A 88 1.65 -13.17 15.63
CA ASN A 88 0.36 -13.49 16.25
C ASN A 88 -0.30 -12.27 16.90
N ALA A 89 0.28 -11.08 16.73
CA ALA A 89 -0.33 -9.81 17.10
C ALA A 89 -1.69 -9.65 16.43
N VAL A 90 -2.56 -8.84 17.04
CA VAL A 90 -3.90 -8.72 16.49
C VAL A 90 -3.87 -7.86 15.23
N PRO A 91 -4.40 -8.36 14.09
CA PRO A 91 -4.39 -7.59 12.85
C PRO A 91 -5.35 -6.40 12.90
N ILE A 92 -4.87 -5.27 12.41
CA ILE A 92 -5.62 -4.05 12.14
C ILE A 92 -5.58 -3.85 10.63
N ILE A 93 -6.74 -3.93 9.99
CA ILE A 93 -6.88 -3.73 8.55
C ILE A 93 -7.26 -2.28 8.28
N LEU A 94 -6.48 -1.61 7.45
CA LEU A 94 -6.68 -0.22 7.06
C LEU A 94 -7.19 -0.14 5.62
N ILE A 95 -8.37 0.44 5.43
CA ILE A 95 -9.03 0.60 4.12
C ILE A 95 -8.98 2.07 3.71
N HIS A 96 -8.31 2.36 2.59
CA HIS A 96 -8.04 3.73 2.13
C HIS A 96 -9.29 4.46 1.61
N ALA A 97 -9.20 5.79 1.53
CA ALA A 97 -10.22 6.65 0.95
C ALA A 97 -10.20 6.63 -0.58
N ILE A 98 -11.25 7.18 -1.17
CA ILE A 98 -11.47 7.19 -2.62
C ILE A 98 -10.42 8.03 -3.36
N GLY A 99 -9.98 7.58 -4.53
CA GLY A 99 -8.94 8.26 -5.31
C GLY A 99 -7.53 8.20 -4.69
N LEU A 100 -7.37 7.49 -3.57
CA LEU A 100 -6.09 7.17 -2.95
C LEU A 100 -5.83 5.66 -3.09
N ASP A 101 -4.82 5.17 -2.37
CA ASP A 101 -4.43 3.77 -2.31
C ASP A 101 -3.83 3.44 -0.93
N ARG A 102 -3.31 2.23 -0.73
CA ARG A 102 -2.75 1.75 0.55
C ARG A 102 -1.72 2.72 1.15
N ARG A 103 -0.96 3.44 0.31
CA ARG A 103 0.15 4.32 0.74
C ARG A 103 -0.32 5.50 1.58
N MET A 104 -1.61 5.83 1.56
CA MET A 104 -2.23 6.79 2.46
C MET A 104 -1.90 6.49 3.94
N TRP A 105 -1.67 5.21 4.27
CA TRP A 105 -1.41 4.76 5.63
C TRP A 105 0.07 4.70 6.01
N ASN A 106 1.03 5.03 5.13
CA ASN A 106 2.47 4.90 5.42
C ASN A 106 2.91 5.61 6.72
N ALA A 107 2.36 6.81 6.97
CA ALA A 107 2.63 7.56 8.20
C ALA A 107 2.04 6.86 9.44
N VAL A 108 0.85 6.26 9.30
CA VAL A 108 0.20 5.47 10.35
C VAL A 108 0.99 4.21 10.67
N PHE A 109 1.47 3.48 9.65
CA PHE A 109 2.39 2.36 9.84
C PHE A 109 3.62 2.80 10.66
N THR A 110 4.32 3.83 10.21
CA THR A 110 5.54 4.32 10.86
C THR A 110 5.30 4.68 12.33
N GLN A 111 4.21 5.42 12.60
CA GLN A 111 3.92 5.88 13.95
C GLN A 111 3.50 4.72 14.86
N LEU A 112 2.52 3.93 14.45
CA LEU A 112 1.93 2.91 15.32
C LEU A 112 2.87 1.73 15.56
N THR A 113 3.57 1.23 14.53
CA THR A 113 4.51 0.12 14.72
C THR A 113 5.74 0.52 15.52
N SER A 114 6.08 1.81 15.61
CA SER A 114 7.15 2.28 16.50
C SER A 114 6.73 2.39 17.96
N GLN A 115 5.43 2.54 18.23
CA GLN A 115 4.88 2.75 19.57
C GLN A 115 4.43 1.44 20.22
N ASP A 116 3.88 0.51 19.43
CA ASP A 116 3.32 -0.74 19.92
C ASP A 116 3.70 -1.90 18.99
N GLN A 117 4.49 -2.85 19.51
CA GLN A 117 4.90 -4.06 18.78
C GLN A 117 3.85 -5.18 18.87
N SER A 118 2.80 -5.00 19.67
CA SER A 118 1.73 -5.99 19.88
C SER A 118 0.59 -5.90 18.87
N ILE A 119 0.68 -4.97 17.92
CA ILE A 119 -0.25 -4.80 16.81
C ILE A 119 0.40 -5.20 15.48
N ARG A 120 -0.41 -5.78 14.59
CA ARG A 120 -0.04 -6.05 13.20
C ARG A 120 -0.91 -5.16 12.32
N ILE A 121 -0.31 -4.32 11.49
CA ILE A 121 -1.05 -3.42 10.61
C ILE A 121 -0.98 -3.97 9.20
N VAL A 122 -2.13 -4.05 8.55
CA VAL A 122 -2.26 -4.48 7.17
C VAL A 122 -3.04 -3.42 6.40
N SER A 123 -2.56 -3.04 5.21
CA SER A 123 -3.33 -2.22 4.28
C SER A 123 -3.20 -2.78 2.86
N TYR A 124 -4.18 -2.49 2.01
CA TYR A 124 -4.22 -3.01 0.65
C TYR A 124 -4.88 -2.00 -0.29
N ASP A 125 -4.67 -2.17 -1.59
CA ASP A 125 -5.36 -1.35 -2.58
C ASP A 125 -6.74 -1.94 -2.87
N LEU A 126 -7.78 -1.13 -2.73
CA LEU A 126 -9.13 -1.45 -3.18
C LEU A 126 -9.11 -1.66 -4.70
N ARG A 127 -9.99 -2.55 -5.17
CA ARG A 127 -10.35 -2.69 -6.59
C ARG A 127 -10.49 -1.33 -7.28
N GLY A 128 -9.86 -1.18 -8.44
CA GLY A 128 -9.86 0.04 -9.24
C GLY A 128 -8.92 1.13 -8.74
N HIS A 129 -8.11 0.89 -7.70
CA HIS A 129 -7.16 1.85 -7.13
C HIS A 129 -5.75 1.28 -7.07
N GLY A 130 -4.75 2.16 -7.01
CA GLY A 130 -3.35 1.78 -6.85
C GLY A 130 -2.91 0.68 -7.83
N ALA A 131 -2.33 -0.38 -7.28
CA ALA A 131 -1.88 -1.55 -8.03
C ALA A 131 -3.02 -2.47 -8.48
N ALA A 132 -4.24 -2.28 -7.97
CA ALA A 132 -5.47 -2.96 -8.39
C ALA A 132 -6.29 -2.13 -9.40
N SER A 133 -5.68 -1.12 -10.04
CA SER A 133 -6.34 -0.23 -11.00
C SER A 133 -6.86 -0.94 -12.26
N SER A 134 -6.26 -2.07 -12.64
CA SER A 134 -6.69 -2.90 -13.77
C SER A 134 -7.76 -3.95 -13.40
N ALA A 135 -8.24 -3.96 -12.15
CA ALA A 135 -9.26 -4.90 -11.72
C ALA A 135 -10.59 -4.68 -12.48
N PRO A 136 -11.38 -5.75 -12.70
CA PRO A 136 -12.73 -5.60 -13.26
C PRO A 136 -13.57 -4.61 -12.44
N PRO A 137 -14.52 -3.88 -13.09
CA PRO A 137 -15.26 -2.79 -12.46
C PRO A 137 -15.92 -3.18 -11.14
N THR A 138 -15.81 -2.30 -10.15
CA THR A 138 -16.51 -2.43 -8.87
C THR A 138 -18.02 -2.39 -9.10
N GLN A 139 -18.73 -3.39 -8.58
CA GLN A 139 -20.17 -3.54 -8.79
C GLN A 139 -20.99 -3.03 -7.60
N SER A 140 -20.43 -3.11 -6.39
CA SER A 140 -21.12 -2.72 -5.14
C SER A 140 -20.15 -2.72 -3.95
N LEU A 141 -20.61 -2.21 -2.80
CA LEU A 141 -19.92 -2.40 -1.51
C LEU A 141 -19.80 -3.88 -1.14
N ALA A 142 -20.77 -4.71 -1.52
CA ALA A 142 -20.71 -6.16 -1.32
C ALA A 142 -19.53 -6.78 -2.07
N HIS A 143 -19.26 -6.30 -3.28
CA HIS A 143 -18.11 -6.74 -4.07
C HIS A 143 -16.79 -6.42 -3.35
N LEU A 144 -16.63 -5.18 -2.88
CA LEU A 144 -15.43 -4.75 -2.14
C LEU A 144 -15.28 -5.49 -0.79
N ALA A 145 -16.37 -5.75 -0.08
CA ALA A 145 -16.33 -6.51 1.16
C ALA A 145 -15.99 -8.00 0.92
N SER A 146 -16.43 -8.57 -0.20
CA SER A 146 -16.01 -9.92 -0.63
C SER A 146 -14.52 -9.98 -0.98
N ASP A 147 -13.96 -8.92 -1.57
CA ASP A 147 -12.51 -8.79 -1.80
C ASP A 147 -11.74 -8.78 -0.47
N LEU A 148 -12.21 -7.99 0.50
CA LEU A 148 -11.61 -7.97 1.83
C LEU A 148 -11.69 -9.34 2.51
N ARG A 149 -12.82 -10.04 2.44
CA ARG A 149 -12.94 -11.39 3.01
C ARG A 149 -11.94 -12.36 2.38
N ASP A 150 -11.83 -12.36 1.05
CA ASP A 150 -10.88 -13.22 0.35
C ASP A 150 -9.43 -12.88 0.72
N LEU A 151 -9.11 -11.59 0.81
CA LEU A 151 -7.82 -11.12 1.31
C LEU A 151 -7.51 -11.67 2.70
N LEU A 152 -8.44 -11.54 3.66
CA LEU A 152 -8.23 -12.06 5.01
C LEU A 152 -7.99 -13.57 5.02
N ASN A 153 -8.74 -14.32 4.20
CA ASN A 153 -8.51 -15.75 4.04
C ASN A 153 -7.13 -16.06 3.46
N LYS A 154 -6.64 -15.27 2.48
CA LYS A 154 -5.31 -15.44 1.89
C LYS A 154 -4.17 -15.14 2.85
N LEU A 155 -4.39 -14.24 3.80
CA LEU A 155 -3.42 -13.86 4.82
C LEU A 155 -3.54 -14.71 6.10
N ASP A 156 -4.39 -15.74 6.10
CA ASP A 156 -4.73 -16.57 7.26
C ASP A 156 -5.21 -15.74 8.49
N ILE A 157 -5.88 -14.62 8.23
CA ILE A 157 -6.44 -13.73 9.25
C ILE A 157 -7.88 -14.14 9.54
N LEU A 158 -8.08 -14.81 10.67
CA LEU A 158 -9.41 -15.28 11.09
C LEU A 158 -10.30 -14.16 11.64
N ARG A 159 -9.71 -13.16 12.29
CA ARG A 159 -10.43 -12.03 12.89
C ARG A 159 -9.52 -10.83 13.06
N ALA A 160 -10.00 -9.64 12.72
CA ALA A 160 -9.22 -8.41 12.74
C ALA A 160 -10.04 -7.19 13.19
N ASP A 161 -9.36 -6.14 13.61
CA ASP A 161 -9.97 -4.81 13.70
C ASP A 161 -10.01 -4.17 12.31
N ILE A 162 -11.18 -3.66 11.92
CA ILE A 162 -11.40 -3.12 10.57
C ILE A 162 -11.54 -1.61 10.68
N TYR A 163 -10.61 -0.88 10.07
CA TYR A 163 -10.61 0.58 10.05
C TYR A 163 -10.71 1.08 8.62
N GLY A 164 -11.59 2.04 8.37
CA GLY A 164 -11.76 2.60 7.04
C GLY A 164 -11.93 4.11 7.05
N GLN A 165 -11.29 4.80 6.11
CA GLN A 165 -11.48 6.23 5.90
C GLN A 165 -12.44 6.51 4.74
N SER A 166 -13.41 7.41 4.94
CA SER A 166 -14.31 7.88 3.87
C SER A 166 -14.95 6.69 3.12
N TYR A 167 -14.67 6.51 1.83
CA TYR A 167 -15.13 5.34 1.06
C TYR A 167 -14.71 4.00 1.67
N GLY A 168 -13.46 3.89 2.16
CA GLY A 168 -13.02 2.72 2.92
C GLY A 168 -13.82 2.51 4.21
N GLY A 169 -14.34 3.59 4.82
CA GLY A 169 -15.24 3.52 5.97
C GLY A 169 -16.60 2.90 5.63
N ALA A 170 -17.09 3.05 4.40
CA ALA A 170 -18.30 2.40 3.95
C ALA A 170 -18.11 0.91 3.66
N VAL A 171 -16.95 0.56 3.09
CA VAL A 171 -16.53 -0.84 2.96
C VAL A 171 -16.41 -1.47 4.35
N ALA A 172 -15.79 -0.78 5.31
CA ALA A 172 -15.65 -1.26 6.69
C ALA A 172 -17.01 -1.50 7.36
N GLN A 173 -17.96 -0.55 7.22
CA GLN A 173 -19.32 -0.70 7.74
C GLN A 173 -20.04 -1.90 7.12
N TYR A 174 -20.02 -2.02 5.79
CA TYR A 174 -20.64 -3.14 5.09
C TYR A 174 -20.01 -4.47 5.51
N PHE A 175 -18.68 -4.51 5.62
CA PHE A 175 -17.95 -5.70 6.04
C PHE A 175 -18.28 -6.10 7.48
N GLY A 176 -18.29 -5.15 8.42
CA GLY A 176 -18.63 -5.43 9.82
C GLY A 176 -20.05 -5.97 10.01
N LEU A 177 -21.00 -5.52 9.20
CA LEU A 177 -22.38 -6.01 9.23
C LEU A 177 -22.54 -7.41 8.61
N ASN A 178 -21.86 -7.69 7.49
CA ASN A 178 -22.06 -8.91 6.71
C ASN A 178 -21.05 -10.03 7.03
N TYR A 179 -19.92 -9.69 7.64
CA TYR A 179 -18.85 -10.62 8.03
C TYR A 179 -18.45 -10.46 9.52
N PRO A 180 -19.42 -10.48 10.48
CA PRO A 180 -19.14 -10.19 11.89
C PRO A 180 -18.16 -11.18 12.53
N HIS A 181 -18.04 -12.40 12.01
CA HIS A 181 -17.06 -13.39 12.48
C HIS A 181 -15.61 -12.99 12.17
N TYR A 182 -15.39 -12.25 11.09
CA TYR A 182 -14.07 -11.70 10.72
C TYR A 182 -13.78 -10.37 11.44
N THR A 183 -14.79 -9.72 12.01
CA THR A 183 -14.66 -8.39 12.61
C THR A 183 -14.56 -8.47 14.14
N ARG A 184 -13.46 -7.96 14.69
CA ARG A 184 -13.26 -7.81 16.14
C ARG A 184 -13.77 -6.46 16.63
N SER A 185 -13.37 -5.40 15.94
CA SER A 185 -13.84 -4.03 16.16
C SER A 185 -13.91 -3.26 14.85
N LEU A 186 -14.58 -2.11 14.86
CA LEU A 186 -14.81 -1.28 13.70
C LEU A 186 -14.40 0.17 14.00
N GLY A 187 -13.52 0.73 13.19
CA GLY A 187 -13.09 2.13 13.26
C GLY A 187 -13.48 2.90 12.00
N LEU A 188 -14.23 3.98 12.19
CA LEU A 188 -14.78 4.79 11.10
C LEU A 188 -14.15 6.18 11.12
N VAL A 189 -13.38 6.50 10.09
CA VAL A 189 -12.63 7.76 9.99
C VAL A 189 -13.23 8.61 8.87
N THR A 190 -13.74 9.80 9.21
CA THR A 190 -14.24 10.79 8.23
C THR A 190 -15.14 10.19 7.13
N THR A 191 -16.07 9.33 7.53
CA THR A 191 -17.02 8.64 6.63
C THR A 191 -18.47 9.00 6.96
N ALA A 192 -19.40 8.61 6.10
CA ALA A 192 -20.84 8.78 6.29
C ALA A 192 -21.50 7.42 6.54
N GLY A 193 -22.64 7.44 7.23
CA GLY A 193 -23.46 6.22 7.46
C GLY A 193 -24.15 5.71 6.20
N GLU A 194 -24.31 6.57 5.19
CA GLU A 194 -24.84 6.23 3.87
C GLU A 194 -24.00 6.96 2.81
N LEU A 195 -23.41 6.21 1.87
CA LEU A 195 -22.97 6.79 0.61
C LEU A 195 -24.18 6.78 -0.31
N GLY A 196 -24.68 7.97 -0.65
CA GLY A 196 -25.77 8.10 -1.60
C GLY A 196 -25.51 7.28 -2.86
N SER A 197 -26.58 6.71 -3.42
CA SER A 197 -26.58 5.75 -4.55
C SER A 197 -25.67 6.12 -5.73
N ARG A 198 -25.37 7.41 -5.93
CA ARG A 198 -24.49 7.94 -6.97
C ARG A 198 -23.01 7.60 -6.85
N MET A 199 -22.52 7.20 -5.67
CA MET A 199 -21.10 6.85 -5.47
C MET A 199 -20.82 5.35 -5.51
N ALA A 200 -21.87 4.51 -5.42
CA ALA A 200 -21.75 3.05 -5.39
C ALA A 200 -21.64 2.41 -6.78
N GLY A 201 -22.08 3.12 -7.83
CA GLY A 201 -21.81 2.81 -9.22
C GLY A 201 -21.20 4.05 -9.85
N TYR A 202 -19.91 4.02 -10.18
CA TYR A 202 -19.21 5.18 -10.71
C TYR A 202 -19.63 5.52 -12.14
N GLU A 203 -20.79 6.15 -12.32
CA GLU A 203 -21.17 6.90 -13.52
C GLU A 203 -20.49 8.28 -13.46
N TRP A 204 -19.30 8.38 -14.05
CA TRP A 204 -18.80 9.66 -14.53
C TRP A 204 -19.15 9.73 -16.01
N SER A 205 -20.14 10.57 -16.34
CA SER A 205 -20.50 10.98 -17.70
C SER A 205 -19.28 11.47 -18.49
#